data_AF-A0A7C4FUL6-F1
#
_entry.id   AF-A0A7C4FUL6-F1
#
_cell.length_a   1.000
_cell.length_b   1.000
_cell.length_c   1.000
_cell.angle_alpha   90.00
_cell.angle_beta   90.00
_cell.angle_gamma   90.00
#
_symmetry.space_group_name_H-M   'P 1'
#
loop_
_entity.id
_entity.type
_entity.pdbx_description
1 polymer ?
#
loop_
_entity_poly.entity_id
_entity_poly.type
_entity_poly.pdbx_seq_one_letter_code
_entity_poly.pdbx_strand_id
1 'polypeptide(L)'
;MGSYKRIPKEIKDEILTRVKQGHKVPQLASEYGISTKTIYNWLSSGIQAEVSTLEYARLKRERDDLLRLVGNLTLEVEKRKKKRGY
;
A
#
# COMPACT_ATOMS: atom_id res chain seq x y z
N MET A 1 15.57 22.19 -21.13
CA MET A 1 14.67 21.06 -20.79
C MET A 1 15.53 19.87 -20.43
N GLY A 2 15.37 19.30 -19.23
CA GLY A 2 16.15 18.12 -18.82
C GLY A 2 15.74 16.91 -19.66
N SER A 3 16.70 16.28 -20.33
CA SER A 3 16.47 15.04 -21.06
C SER A 3 15.99 13.96 -20.10
N TYR A 4 14.83 13.36 -20.37
CA TYR A 4 14.31 12.26 -19.58
C TYR A 4 15.09 10.99 -19.94
N LYS A 5 16.11 10.68 -19.14
CA LYS A 5 16.87 9.43 -19.27
C LYS A 5 16.06 8.30 -18.65
N ARG A 6 15.47 7.45 -19.49
CA ARG A 6 14.80 6.22 -19.04
C ARG A 6 15.86 5.25 -18.51
N ILE A 7 15.76 4.90 -17.23
CA ILE A 7 16.67 3.96 -16.59
C ILE A 7 16.08 2.55 -16.74
N PRO A 8 16.87 1.54 -17.20
CA PRO A 8 16.41 0.16 -17.28
C PRO A 8 15.93 -0.36 -15.92
N LYS A 9 14.97 -1.29 -15.93
CA LYS A 9 14.37 -1.83 -14.70
C LYS A 9 15.41 -2.62 -13.90
N GLU A 10 16.28 -3.34 -14.58
CA GLU A 10 17.34 -4.17 -14.03
C GLU A 10 18.30 -3.34 -13.18
N ILE A 11 18.69 -2.16 -13.69
CA ILE A 11 19.57 -1.22 -12.98
C ILE A 11 18.85 -0.63 -11.76
N LYS A 12 17.58 -0.28 -11.88
CA LYS A 12 16.78 0.18 -10.74
C LYS A 12 16.72 -0.89 -9.65
N ASP A 13 16.43 -2.13 -10.01
CA ASP A 13 16.27 -3.24 -9.06
C ASP A 13 17.61 -3.58 -8.37
N GLU A 14 18.72 -3.53 -9.11
CA GLU A 14 20.08 -3.68 -8.55
C GLU A 14 20.40 -2.59 -7.53
N ILE A 15 20.17 -1.31 -7.88
CA ILE A 15 20.42 -0.17 -6.99
C ILE A 15 19.58 -0.30 -5.71
N LEU A 16 18.30 -0.63 -5.83
CA LEU A 16 17.42 -0.82 -4.67
C LEU A 16 17.87 -1.98 -3.77
N THR A 17 18.40 -3.05 -4.37
CA THR A 17 18.96 -4.19 -3.63
C THR A 17 20.21 -3.78 -2.85
N ARG A 18 21.14 -3.05 -3.49
CA ARG A 18 22.34 -2.54 -2.81
C ARG A 18 21.99 -1.54 -1.70
N VAL A 19 21.00 -0.68 -1.89
CA VAL A 19 20.52 0.20 -0.81
C VAL A 19 20.02 -0.62 0.38
N LYS A 20 19.24 -1.69 0.15
CA LYS A 20 18.78 -2.59 1.22
C LYS A 20 19.92 -3.32 1.94
N GLN A 21 21.03 -3.58 1.24
CA GLN A 21 22.26 -4.16 1.82
C GLN A 21 23.08 -3.14 2.64
N GLY A 22 22.65 -1.88 2.72
CA GLY A 22 23.29 -0.85 3.56
C GLY A 22 24.21 0.12 2.81
N HIS A 23 24.28 0.04 1.48
CA HIS A 23 25.07 0.98 0.69
C HIS A 23 24.46 2.39 0.71
N LYS A 24 25.32 3.42 0.75
CA LYS A 24 24.91 4.83 0.82
C LYS A 24 24.35 5.31 -0.54
N VAL A 25 23.16 5.90 -0.52
CA VAL A 25 22.49 6.46 -1.72
C VAL A 25 23.36 7.45 -2.51
N PRO A 26 24.13 8.38 -1.89
CA PRO A 26 25.03 9.27 -2.64
C PRO A 26 26.14 8.54 -3.41
N GLN A 27 26.64 7.43 -2.89
CA GLN A 27 27.69 6.64 -3.55
C GLN A 27 27.12 5.94 -4.78
N LEU A 28 25.97 5.27 -4.64
CA LEU A 28 25.29 4.59 -5.74
C LEU A 28 24.80 5.57 -6.81
N ALA A 29 24.34 6.76 -6.42
CA ALA A 29 23.98 7.83 -7.33
C ALA A 29 25.17 8.22 -8.23
N SER A 30 26.37 8.34 -7.65
CA SER A 30 27.58 8.65 -8.40
C SER A 30 28.02 7.49 -9.30
N GLU A 31 28.00 6.25 -8.79
CA GLU A 31 28.44 5.04 -9.52
C GLU A 31 27.60 4.81 -10.78
N TYR A 32 26.28 4.98 -10.68
CA TYR A 32 25.35 4.71 -11.77
C TYR A 32 24.98 5.98 -12.59
N GLY A 33 25.51 7.15 -12.22
CA GLY A 33 25.22 8.42 -12.89
C GLY A 33 23.74 8.84 -12.79
N ILE A 34 23.14 8.63 -11.62
CA ILE A 34 21.72 8.88 -11.33
C ILE A 34 21.63 9.91 -10.21
N SER A 35 20.62 10.78 -10.24
CA SER A 35 20.43 11.72 -9.14
C SER A 35 20.02 10.99 -7.85
N THR A 36 20.55 11.43 -6.71
CA THR A 36 20.14 10.89 -5.38
C THR A 36 18.63 11.00 -5.18
N LYS A 37 18.02 12.10 -5.64
CA LYS A 37 16.57 12.33 -5.63
C LYS A 37 15.81 11.21 -6.35
N THR A 38 16.31 10.74 -7.48
CA THR A 38 15.70 9.63 -8.24
C THR A 38 15.67 8.35 -7.41
N ILE A 39 16.78 8.02 -6.73
CA ILE A 39 16.88 6.81 -5.90
C ILE A 39 15.92 6.91 -4.70
N TYR A 40 15.85 8.06 -4.02
CA TYR A 40 14.89 8.27 -2.94
C TYR A 40 13.43 8.19 -3.39
N ASN A 41 13.11 8.68 -4.59
CA ASN A 41 11.77 8.56 -5.16
C ASN A 41 11.38 7.09 -5.43
N TRP A 42 12.34 6.25 -5.84
CA TRP A 42 12.08 4.82 -6.00
C TRP A 42 11.86 4.11 -4.66
N LEU A 43 12.63 4.48 -3.64
CA LEU A 43 12.45 3.96 -2.29
C LEU A 43 11.07 4.35 -1.73
N SER A 44 10.65 5.60 -1.91
CA SER A 44 9.33 6.05 -1.44
C SER A 44 8.17 5.37 -2.18
N SER A 45 8.33 5.15 -3.49
CA SER A 45 7.33 4.45 -4.31
C SER A 45 7.20 2.97 -3.94
N GLY A 46 8.26 2.33 -3.42
CA GLY A 46 8.23 0.97 -2.90
C GLY A 46 7.65 0.83 -1.48
N ILE A 47 7.46 1.93 -0.75
CA ILE A 47 6.91 1.95 0.63
C ILE A 47 5.38 2.03 0.61
N GLN A 48 4.77 2.51 -0.48
CA GLN A 48 3.36 2.25 -0.72
C GLN A 48 3.20 0.75 -0.97
N ALA A 49 2.88 0.01 0.08
CA ALA A 49 2.39 -1.36 -0.05
C ALA A 49 1.42 -1.40 -1.23
N GLU A 50 1.54 -2.42 -2.08
CA GLU A 50 0.53 -2.74 -3.10
C GLU A 50 -0.77 -3.13 -2.40
N VAL A 51 -1.44 -2.16 -1.77
CA VAL A 51 -2.84 -2.31 -1.43
C VAL A 51 -3.54 -2.21 -2.77
N SER A 52 -3.80 -3.38 -3.37
CA SER A 52 -4.63 -3.48 -4.55
C SER A 52 -5.91 -2.71 -4.27
N THR A 53 -6.14 -1.63 -5.02
CA THR A 53 -7.32 -0.77 -4.86
C THR A 53 -8.61 -1.59 -4.96
N LEU A 54 -8.56 -2.65 -5.76
CA LEU A 54 -9.61 -3.64 -5.97
C LEU A 54 -9.82 -4.52 -4.72
N GLU A 55 -8.73 -4.99 -4.11
CA GLU A 55 -8.76 -5.78 -2.87
C GLU A 55 -9.28 -4.93 -1.70
N TYR A 56 -8.81 -3.69 -1.56
CA TYR A 56 -9.33 -2.76 -0.57
C TYR A 56 -10.83 -2.48 -0.74
N ALA A 57 -11.28 -2.25 -1.98
CA ALA A 57 -12.69 -2.05 -2.27
C ALA A 57 -13.53 -3.29 -1.93
N ARG A 58 -13.00 -4.49 -2.19
CA ARG A 58 -13.64 -5.76 -1.82
C ARG A 58 -13.75 -5.91 -0.29
N LEU A 59 -12.65 -5.76 0.44
CA LEU A 59 -12.64 -5.85 1.91
C LEU A 59 -13.60 -4.84 2.54
N LYS A 60 -13.65 -3.61 2.02
CA LYS A 60 -14.56 -2.58 2.51
C LYS A 60 -16.03 -3.00 2.37
N ARG A 61 -16.43 -3.56 1.21
CA ARG A 61 -17.79 -4.08 1.00
C ARG A 61 -18.11 -5.24 1.95
N GLU A 62 -17.20 -6.20 2.06
CA GLU A 62 -17.38 -7.36 2.96
C GLU A 62 -17.59 -6.89 4.41
N ARG A 63 -16.80 -5.92 4.87
CA ARG A 63 -16.97 -5.29 6.19
C ARG A 63 -18.31 -4.58 6.34
N ASP A 64 -18.75 -3.82 5.34
CA ASP A 64 -20.02 -3.09 5.39
C ASP A 64 -21.23 -4.04 5.42
N ASP A 65 -21.17 -5.14 4.68
CA ASP A 65 -22.22 -6.17 4.66
C ASP A 65 -22.28 -6.93 6.00
N LEU A 66 -21.13 -7.24 6.60
CA LEU A 66 -21.06 -7.83 7.93
C LEU A 66 -21.67 -6.91 8.99
N LEU A 67 -21.35 -5.61 8.97
CA LEU A 67 -21.92 -4.64 9.91
C LEU A 67 -23.44 -4.53 9.76
N ARG A 68 -23.97 -4.56 8.52
CA ARG A 68 -25.41 -4.57 8.27
C ARG A 68 -26.08 -5.82 8.83
N LEU A 69 -25.49 -6.98 8.61
CA LEU A 69 -26.02 -8.26 9.12
C LEU A 69 -26.06 -8.27 10.65
N VAL A 70 -24.97 -7.82 11.30
CA VAL A 70 -24.92 -7.68 12.77
C VAL A 70 -25.97 -6.69 13.26
N GLY A 71 -26.12 -5.54 12.59
CA GLY A 71 -27.15 -4.55 12.93
C GLY A 71 -28.57 -5.12 12.87
N ASN A 72 -28.91 -5.80 11.77
CA ASN A 72 -30.21 -6.44 11.60
C ASN A 72 -30.47 -7.50 12.67
N LEU A 73 -29.48 -8.37 12.94
CA LEU A 73 -29.61 -9.40 13.97
C LEU A 73 -29.80 -8.80 15.37
N THR A 74 -29.08 -7.73 15.68
CA THR A 74 -29.21 -7.01 16.95
C THR A 74 -30.63 -6.46 17.13
N LEU A 75 -31.17 -5.81 16.09
CA LEU A 75 -32.54 -5.30 16.09
C LEU A 75 -33.58 -6.42 16.25
N GLU A 76 -33.38 -7.57 15.62
CA GLU A 76 -34.26 -8.72 15.81
C GLU A 76 -34.24 -9.26 17.24
N VAL A 77 -33.05 -9.34 17.84
CA VAL A 77 -32.88 -9.77 19.24
C VAL A 77 -33.58 -8.79 20.18
N GLU A 78 -33.42 -7.47 19.98
CA GLU A 78 -34.10 -6.45 20.78
C GLU A 78 -35.62 -6.51 20.64
N LYS A 79 -36.14 -6.63 19.40
CA LYS A 79 -37.58 -6.80 19.14
C LYS A 79 -38.12 -8.04 19.82
N ARG A 80 -37.40 -9.17 19.76
CA ARG A 80 -37.79 -10.42 20.45
C ARG A 80 -37.80 -10.25 21.96
N LYS A 81 -36.80 -9.59 22.55
CA LYS A 81 -36.76 -9.28 23.99
C LYS A 81 -37.96 -8.43 24.41
N LYS A 82 -38.26 -7.36 23.67
CA LYS A 82 -39.41 -6.46 23.93
C LYS A 82 -40.76 -7.17 23.80
N LYS A 83 -40.91 -8.11 22.85
CA LYS A 83 -42.12 -8.93 22.70
C LYS A 83 -42.30 -9.98 23.80
N ARG A 84 -41.22 -10.39 24.47
CA ARG A 84 -41.24 -11.48 25.47
C ARG A 84 -41.56 -11.01 26.89
N GLY A 85 -41.69 -9.71 27.13
CA GLY A 85 -42.13 -9.13 28.40
C GLY A 85 -41.17 -9.40 29.57
N TYR A 86 -40.18 -8.51 29.72
CA TYR A 86 -39.81 -7.95 31.01
C TYR A 86 -39.98 -6.43 30.89
#